data_AF-A0A958XH15-F1
#
_entry.id   AF-A0A958XH15-F1
#
_cell.length_a   1.000
_cell.length_b   1.000
_cell.length_c   1.000
_cell.angle_alpha   90.00
_cell.angle_beta   90.00
_cell.angle_gamma   90.00
#
_symmetry.space_group_name_H-M   'P 1'
#
loop_
_entity.id
_entity.type
_entity.pdbx_description
1 polymer ?
#
loop_
_entity_poly.entity_id
_entity_poly.type
_entity_poly.pdbx_seq_one_letter_code
_entity_poly.pdbx_strand_id
1 'polypeptide(L)' 'VQFYLPTKGYGYIRIPDTREEFYVHRKDLRAPIRTGQTVIFSIAETRHGLQAIEVRPAEP' A
#
# COMPACT_ATOMS: atom_id res chain seq x y z
N VAL A 1 3.29 -6.04 -1.49
CA VAL A 1 1.84 -5.73 -1.62
C VAL A 1 1.07 -7.02 -1.39
N GLN A 2 0.22 -7.08 -0.35
CA GLN A 2 -0.52 -8.31 -0.03
C GLN A 2 -1.63 -8.55 -1.07
N PHE A 3 -2.40 -7.50 -1.39
CA PHE A 3 -3.30 -7.47 -2.53
C PHE A 3 -3.64 -6.04 -2.93
N TYR A 4 -4.06 -5.85 -4.18
CA TYR A 4 -4.64 -4.60 -4.66
C TYR A 4 -5.77 -4.89 -5.65
N LEU A 5 -6.92 -4.22 -5.50
CA LEU A 5 -8.08 -4.35 -6.37
C LEU A 5 -8.24 -3.07 -7.21
N PRO A 6 -7.67 -2.99 -8.43
CA PRO A 6 -7.68 -1.75 -9.22
C PRO A 6 -9.08 -1.19 -9.46
N THR A 7 -10.06 -2.06 -9.74
CA THR A 7 -11.46 -1.66 -9.97
C THR A 7 -12.10 -1.03 -8.74
N LYS A 8 -11.73 -1.47 -7.53
CA LYS A 8 -12.21 -0.91 -6.27
C LYS A 8 -11.34 0.25 -5.77
N GLY A 9 -10.11 0.37 -6.26
CA GLY A 9 -9.17 1.44 -5.92
C GLY A 9 -8.52 1.31 -4.56
N TYR A 10 -8.51 0.13 -3.94
CA TYR A 10 -7.87 -0.09 -2.64
C TYR A 10 -7.18 -1.46 -2.54
N GLY A 11 -6.34 -1.60 -1.52
CA GLY A 11 -5.67 -2.84 -1.17
C GLY A 11 -5.01 -2.76 0.20
N TYR A 12 -4.12 -3.71 0.48
CA TYR A 12 -3.32 -3.75 1.69
C TYR A 12 -1.85 -4.06 1.39
N ILE A 13 -0.96 -3.42 2.12
CA ILE A 13 0.49 -3.61 2.05
C ILE A 13 0.94 -4.18 3.39
N ARG A 14 1.58 -5.35 3.35
CA ARG A 14 2.12 -6.03 4.53
C ARG A 14 3.62 -5.78 4.65
N ILE A 15 4.10 -5.54 5.87
CA ILE A 15 5.53 -5.50 6.15
C ILE A 15 6.07 -6.95 6.18
N PRO A 16 7.17 -7.26 5.46
CA PRO A 16 7.79 -8.59 5.50
C PRO A 16 8.05 -9.07 6.92
N ASP A 17 7.90 -10.38 7.15
CA ASP A 17 8.16 -11.06 8.43
C ASP A 17 7.31 -10.60 9.65
N THR A 18 6.38 -9.68 9.45
CA THR A 18 5.42 -9.25 10.48
C THR A 18 3.99 -9.65 10.09
N ARG A 19 3.01 -9.40 10.96
CA ARG A 19 1.57 -9.44 10.63
C ARG A 19 0.98 -8.04 10.42
N GLU A 20 1.83 -7.02 10.34
CA GLU A 20 1.38 -5.63 10.19
C GLU A 20 0.98 -5.36 8.74
N GLU A 21 -0.25 -4.88 8.57
CA GLU A 21 -0.84 -4.57 7.28
C GLU A 21 -1.39 -3.14 7.30
N PHE A 22 -1.12 -2.40 6.24
CA PHE A 22 -1.55 -1.03 6.07
C PHE A 22 -2.49 -0.92 4.88
N TYR A 23 -3.63 -0.29 5.11
CA TYR A 23 -4.58 0.04 4.06
C TYR A 23 -3.93 0.99 3.05
N VAL A 24 -4.17 0.79 1.76
CA VAL A 24 -3.76 1.70 0.69
C VAL A 24 -4.94 2.03 -0.22
N HIS A 25 -5.10 3.30 -0.58
CA HIS A 25 -6.09 3.76 -1.55
C HIS A 25 -5.40 4.32 -2.80
N ARG A 26 -6.08 4.29 -3.94
CA ARG A 26 -5.56 4.74 -5.25
C ARG A 26 -5.04 6.19 -5.24
N LYS A 27 -5.59 7.04 -4.38
CA LYS A 27 -5.18 8.46 -4.25
C LYS A 27 -3.77 8.60 -3.66
N ASP A 28 -3.32 7.59 -2.94
CA ASP A 28 -2.04 7.59 -2.23
C ASP A 28 -0.95 6.85 -3.03
N LEU A 29 -1.29 6.34 -4.22
CA LEU A 29 -0.34 5.75 -5.16
C LEU A 29 0.36 6.84 -5.97
N ARG A 30 1.68 6.80 -5.99
CA ARG A 30 2.53 7.61 -6.88
C ARG A 30 2.83 6.91 -8.21
N ALA A 31 2.66 5.60 -8.26
CA ALA A 31 2.66 4.82 -9.50
C ALA A 31 1.75 3.58 -9.34
N PRO A 32 1.31 2.95 -10.45
CA PRO A 32 0.53 1.72 -10.39
C PRO A 32 1.26 0.60 -9.65
N ILE A 33 0.53 -0.15 -8.82
CA ILE A 33 1.05 -1.31 -8.10
C ILE A 33 0.26 -2.59 -8.42
N ARG A 34 0.85 -3.75 -8.16
CA ARG A 34 0.24 -5.07 -8.36
C ARG A 34 0.40 -5.95 -7.12
N THR A 35 -0.49 -6.93 -6.97
CA THR A 35 -0.36 -7.98 -5.93
C THR A 35 1.00 -8.68 -6.04
N GLY A 36 1.64 -8.93 -4.91
CA GLY A 36 2.97 -9.55 -4.84
C GLY A 36 4.15 -8.60 -5.11
N GLN A 37 3.91 -7.36 -5.53
CA GLN A 37 4.97 -6.41 -5.82
C GLN A 37 5.61 -5.84 -4.54
N THR A 38 6.93 -5.65 -4.54
CA THR A 38 7.64 -4.91 -3.49
C THR A 38 7.46 -3.41 -3.71
N VAL A 39 7.15 -2.69 -2.63
CA VAL A 39 6.81 -1.26 -2.67
C VAL A 39 7.47 -0.54 -1.50
N ILE A 40 7.71 0.75 -1.70
CA ILE A 40 8.10 1.69 -0.65
C ILE A 40 6.91 2.60 -0.37
N PHE A 41 6.67 2.89 0.91
CA PHE A 41 5.56 3.73 1.37
C PHE A 41 5.91 4.39 2.70
N SER A 42 5.14 5.40 3.08
CA SER A 42 5.15 5.98 4.42
C SER A 42 3.85 5.64 5.15
N ILE A 43 3.88 5.62 6.48
CA ILE A 43 2.68 5.40 7.30
C ILE A 43 2.21 6.75 7.81
N ALA A 44 0.91 7.03 7.67
CA ALA A 44 0.29 8.22 8.23
C ALA A 44 -0.97 7.87 9.03
N GLU A 45 -1.16 8.55 10.15
CA GLU A 45 -2.40 8.52 10.91
C GLU A 45 -3.46 9.38 10.22
N THR A 46 -4.65 8.81 10.05
CA THR A 46 -5.78 9.50 9.42
C THR A 46 -7.05 9.24 10.21
N ARG A 47 -8.16 9.88 9.81
CA ARG A 47 -9.49 9.63 10.39
C ARG A 47 -9.95 8.17 10.36
N HIS A 48 -9.28 7.31 9.59
CA HIS A 48 -9.57 5.87 9.44
C HIS A 48 -8.48 4.98 10.04
N GLY A 49 -7.58 5.53 10.85
CA GLY A 49 -6.42 4.83 11.40
C GLY A 49 -5.15 4.99 10.56
N LEU A 50 -4.15 4.14 10.85
CA LEU A 50 -2.87 4.11 10.14
C LEU A 50 -3.05 3.56 8.73
N GLN A 51 -2.55 4.29 7.73
CA GLN A 51 -2.59 3.87 6.33
C GLN A 51 -1.27 4.11 5.62
N ALA A 52 -1.05 3.37 4.53
CA ALA A 52 0.09 3.55 3.65
C ALA A 52 -0.17 4.71 2.69
N ILE A 53 0.75 5.67 2.68
CA ILE A 53 0.76 6.84 1.79
C ILE A 53 2.04 6.91 0.97
N GLU A 54 2.07 7.78 -0.05
CA GLU A 54 3.23 7.97 -0.93
C GLU A 54 3.72 6.66 -1.57
N VAL A 55 2.80 5.75 -1.87
CA VAL A 55 3.12 4.37 -2.25
C VAL A 55 3.66 4.32 -3.67
N ARG A 56 4.82 3.68 -3.84
CA ARG A 56 5.45 3.47 -5.13
C ARG A 56 6.13 2.11 -5.20
N PRO A 57 6.30 1.52 -6.39
CA PRO A 57 7.21 0.40 -6.59
C PRO A 57 8.56 0.67 -5.94
N ALA A 58 9.10 -0.32 -5.22
CA ALA A 58 10.53 -0.34 -5.00
C ALA A 58 11.13 -0.51 -6.40
N GLU A 59 11.96 0.44 -6.84
CA GLU A 59 12.74 0.25 -8.06
C GLU A 59 13.52 -1.07 -7.99
N PRO A 60 13.80 -1.74 -9.12
CA PRO A 60 14.74 -2.84 -9.14
C PRO A 60 16.12 -2.44 -8.62
#